data_AF-A0A9D2HXE6-F1
#
_entry.id   AF-A0A9D2HXE6-F1
#
_cell.length_a   1.000
_cell.length_b   1.000
_cell.length_c   1.000
_cell.angle_alpha   90.00
_cell.angle_beta   90.00
_cell.angle_gamma   90.00
#
_symmetry.space_group_name_H-M   'P 1'
#
loop_
_entity.id
_entity.type
_entity.pdbx_description
1 polymer ?
#
loop_
_entity_poly.entity_id
_entity_poly.type
_entity_poly.pdbx_seq_one_letter_code
_entity_poly.pdbx_strand_id
1 'polypeptide(L)'
;MNKTINLEEIEPSACSIMRCCLNGNDKSYYLWNNAKSYYTKLRHVLDDIMADTQKDYLYFTFVALSSATLEYSLNLLYAFYCFHQFDYEQYKLYLETYKNMRFKNKLFILPYILSNGKWVINENCKFVKTLDDLIKKRNGLLHNSEKLHVFDFPDIHASIIDDKLYVPIEYSQVEFSLSVEDNIIDTITKENCMDIGNAMFAFYQQILIPFINDGTLNICEFIIAKKGNSKEFPSK
;
A
#
# COMPACT_ATOMS: atom_id res chain seq x y z
N MET A 1 4.32 30.26 31.52
CA MET A 1 3.52 31.28 30.82
C MET A 1 3.55 30.92 29.34
N ASN A 2 2.56 30.14 28.88
CA ASN A 2 2.55 29.56 27.54
C ASN A 2 2.03 30.58 26.53
N LYS A 3 2.87 30.98 25.58
CA LYS A 3 2.43 31.71 24.39
C LYS A 3 2.19 30.70 23.27
N THR A 4 0.92 30.38 23.03
CA THR A 4 0.45 29.74 21.81
C THR A 4 0.65 30.72 20.66
N ILE A 5 1.44 30.34 19.65
CA ILE A 5 1.56 31.11 18.42
C ILE A 5 0.39 30.67 17.52
N ASN A 6 -0.56 31.57 17.30
CA ASN A 6 -1.57 31.41 16.24
C ASN A 6 -0.86 31.57 14.89
N LEU A 7 -0.87 30.52 14.08
CA LEU A 7 -0.51 30.56 12.67
C LEU A 7 -1.80 30.75 11.86
N GLU A 8 -2.37 31.95 11.91
CA GLU A 8 -3.31 32.41 10.87
C GLU A 8 -2.52 33.28 9.88
N GLU A 9 -2.79 33.10 8.58
CA GLU A 9 -2.10 33.63 7.40
C GLU A 9 -1.00 32.75 6.78
N ILE A 10 -1.41 31.56 6.30
CA ILE A 10 -0.85 31.00 5.06
C ILE A 10 -2.05 30.71 4.15
N GLU A 11 -2.11 31.36 2.99
CA GLU A 11 -3.20 31.24 2.01
C GLU A 11 -3.59 29.76 1.72
N PRO A 12 -4.89 29.47 1.47
CA PRO A 12 -5.42 28.12 1.33
C PRO A 12 -5.10 27.42 0.00
N SER A 13 -3.87 27.55 -0.53
CA SER A 13 -3.46 26.97 -1.82
C SER A 13 -2.23 26.04 -1.77
N ALA A 14 -1.54 25.89 -0.64
CA ALA A 14 -0.29 25.12 -0.56
C ALA A 14 -0.13 24.28 0.72
N CYS A 15 -0.73 23.09 0.82
CA CYS A 15 -0.49 22.20 1.97
C CYS A 15 0.84 21.42 1.87
N SER A 16 1.97 22.13 2.05
CA SER A 16 3.11 21.60 2.80
C SER A 16 2.82 21.88 4.26
N ILE A 17 2.42 20.85 5.00
CA ILE A 17 2.01 21.01 6.40
C ILE A 17 3.26 20.87 7.26
N MET A 18 3.81 21.99 7.73
CA MET A 18 4.74 22.01 8.86
C MET A 18 3.88 22.05 10.12
N ARG A 19 3.61 20.90 10.73
CA ARG A 19 2.83 20.82 11.98
C ARG A 19 3.70 20.35 13.14
N CYS A 20 3.61 21.14 14.19
CA CYS A 20 3.91 20.85 15.59
C CYS A 20 5.38 20.79 16.02
N CYS A 21 5.66 21.40 17.18
CA CYS A 21 6.95 21.39 17.87
C CYS A 21 6.96 20.34 18.99
N LEU A 22 7.72 19.26 18.85
CA LEU A 22 8.11 18.42 19.99
C LEU A 22 9.27 19.13 20.70
N ASN A 23 9.19 19.29 22.02
CA ASN A 23 10.32 19.74 22.82
C ASN A 23 10.93 18.54 23.52
N GLY A 24 12.21 18.30 23.32
CA GLY A 24 12.95 17.20 23.94
C GLY A 24 14.45 17.46 23.83
N ASN A 25 15.23 17.04 24.84
CA ASN A 25 16.67 17.25 24.86
C ASN A 25 17.10 18.70 24.56
N ASP A 26 16.40 19.66 25.18
CA ASP A 26 16.58 21.11 25.01
C ASP A 26 16.46 21.63 23.57
N LYS A 27 15.80 20.87 22.68
CA LYS A 27 15.59 21.19 21.27
C LYS A 27 14.12 21.10 20.89
N SER A 28 13.75 21.90 19.89
CA SER A 28 12.43 21.83 19.25
C SER A 28 12.53 21.11 17.90
N TYR A 29 11.62 20.18 17.65
CA TYR A 29 11.56 19.36 16.45
C TYR A 29 10.25 19.61 15.71
N TYR A 30 10.29 19.67 14.37
CA TYR A 30 9.09 19.77 13.53
C TYR A 30 8.96 18.56 12.61
N LEU A 31 7.72 18.23 12.25
CA LEU A 31 7.43 17.27 11.18
C LEU A 31 7.22 18.01 9.87
N TRP A 32 7.93 17.56 8.83
CA TRP A 32 7.77 18.04 7.47
C TRP A 32 6.98 17.04 6.64
N ASN A 33 5.96 17.52 5.94
CA ASN A 33 5.15 16.71 5.04
C ASN A 33 5.22 17.23 3.59
N ASN A 34 5.60 16.35 2.65
CA ASN A 34 5.52 16.61 1.21
C ASN A 34 4.56 15.67 0.44
N ALA A 35 3.59 15.02 1.12
CA ALA A 35 2.63 14.10 0.52
C ALA A 35 1.94 14.69 -0.72
N LYS A 36 1.61 15.99 -0.69
CA LYS A 36 1.00 16.71 -1.81
C LYS A 36 1.81 16.54 -3.10
N SER A 37 3.14 16.62 -3.04
CA SER A 37 4.01 16.46 -4.20
C SER A 37 3.91 15.06 -4.82
N TYR A 38 3.78 14.01 -3.99
CA TYR A 38 3.54 12.64 -4.46
C TYR A 38 2.19 12.53 -5.15
N TYR A 39 1.12 13.04 -4.54
CA TYR A 39 -0.23 13.00 -5.10
C TYR A 39 -0.38 13.84 -6.38
N THR A 40 0.30 14.99 -6.49
CA THR A 40 0.33 15.79 -7.71
C THR A 40 0.99 15.02 -8.85
N LYS A 41 2.16 14.39 -8.60
CA LYS A 41 2.82 13.56 -9.63
C LYS A 41 1.97 12.36 -10.01
N LEU A 42 1.33 11.72 -9.03
CA LEU A 42 0.42 10.61 -9.27
C LEU A 42 -0.77 11.01 -10.15
N ARG A 43 -1.32 12.22 -9.94
CA ARG A 43 -2.40 12.78 -10.77
C ARG A 43 -1.94 12.94 -12.22
N HIS A 44 -0.78 13.54 -12.45
CA HIS A 44 -0.28 13.75 -13.82
C HIS A 44 -0.09 12.42 -14.56
N VAL A 45 0.48 11.39 -13.92
CA VAL A 45 0.64 10.07 -14.55
C VAL A 45 -0.73 9.43 -14.83
N LEU A 46 -1.71 9.60 -13.94
CA LEU A 46 -3.07 9.11 -14.18
C LEU A 46 -3.72 9.83 -15.37
N ASP A 47 -3.56 11.15 -15.47
CA ASP A 47 -4.11 11.94 -16.56
C ASP A 47 -3.50 11.51 -17.90
N ASP A 48 -2.19 11.23 -17.94
CA ASP A 48 -1.50 10.67 -19.13
C ASP A 48 -2.07 9.30 -19.53
N ILE A 49 -2.38 8.43 -18.55
CA ILE A 49 -3.01 7.12 -18.77
C ILE A 49 -4.44 7.29 -19.29
N MET A 50 -5.21 8.22 -18.73
CA MET A 50 -6.58 8.50 -19.15
C MET A 50 -6.63 9.00 -20.60
N ALA A 51 -5.70 9.87 -20.96
CA ALA A 51 -5.52 10.41 -22.32
C ALA A 51 -5.03 9.37 -23.35
N ASP A 52 -4.86 8.11 -22.95
CA ASP A 52 -4.43 7.01 -23.81
C ASP A 52 -3.06 7.23 -24.45
N THR A 53 -2.17 7.90 -23.71
CA THR A 53 -0.80 8.12 -24.13
C THR A 53 -0.11 6.75 -24.29
N GLN A 54 0.28 6.39 -25.51
CA GLN A 54 0.91 5.09 -25.77
C GLN A 54 2.38 5.10 -25.32
N LYS A 55 2.59 4.69 -24.07
CA LYS A 55 3.91 4.53 -23.46
C LYS A 55 3.88 3.27 -22.59
N ASP A 56 4.64 2.27 -23.01
CA ASP A 56 4.63 0.92 -22.41
C ASP A 56 5.03 0.91 -20.93
N TYR A 57 5.76 1.93 -20.46
CA TYR A 57 6.20 2.07 -19.08
C TYR A 57 5.18 2.76 -18.15
N LEU A 58 4.08 3.30 -18.67
CA LEU A 58 3.17 4.13 -17.86
C LEU A 58 2.51 3.34 -16.74
N TYR A 59 2.03 2.12 -17.01
CA TYR A 59 1.34 1.31 -16.01
C TYR A 59 2.29 0.86 -14.91
N PHE A 60 3.49 0.42 -15.27
CA PHE A 60 4.56 0.12 -14.32
C PHE A 60 4.87 1.34 -13.43
N THR A 61 5.12 2.49 -14.07
CA THR A 61 5.47 3.74 -13.37
C THR A 61 4.35 4.18 -12.44
N PHE A 62 3.10 4.05 -12.89
CA PHE A 62 1.93 4.40 -12.11
C PHE A 62 1.76 3.50 -10.89
N VAL A 63 1.91 2.19 -11.02
CA VAL A 63 1.83 1.25 -9.88
C VAL A 63 2.98 1.51 -8.89
N ALA A 64 4.20 1.69 -9.39
CA ALA A 64 5.35 2.02 -8.55
C ALA A 64 5.14 3.34 -7.79
N LEU A 65 4.74 4.40 -8.47
CA LEU A 65 4.48 5.71 -7.85
C LEU A 65 3.30 5.66 -6.87
N SER A 66 2.21 4.97 -7.22
CA SER A 66 1.05 4.76 -6.33
C SER A 66 1.47 4.09 -5.03
N SER A 67 2.28 3.03 -5.14
CA SER A 67 2.76 2.27 -3.99
C SER A 67 3.68 3.10 -3.08
N ALA A 68 4.60 3.87 -3.65
CA ALA A 68 5.50 4.75 -2.91
C ALA A 68 4.70 5.87 -2.21
N THR A 69 3.69 6.42 -2.89
CA THR A 69 2.79 7.44 -2.36
C THR A 69 1.97 6.90 -1.19
N LEU A 70 1.42 5.70 -1.31
CA LEU A 70 0.64 5.06 -0.24
C LEU A 70 1.52 4.77 0.98
N GLU A 71 2.70 4.16 0.76
CA GLU A 71 3.61 3.82 1.84
C GLU A 71 4.11 5.06 2.59
N TYR A 72 4.47 6.12 1.86
CA TYR A 72 4.83 7.40 2.46
C TYR A 72 3.67 7.97 3.29
N SER A 73 2.44 7.94 2.75
CA SER A 73 1.26 8.47 3.43
C SER A 73 0.93 7.70 4.71
N LEU A 74 1.05 6.38 4.70
CA LEU A 74 0.89 5.55 5.91
C LEU A 74 1.97 5.86 6.94
N ASN A 75 3.25 5.94 6.53
CA ASN A 75 4.34 6.30 7.43
C ASN A 75 4.13 7.68 8.06
N LEU A 76 3.60 8.63 7.28
CA LEU A 76 3.27 9.96 7.75
C LEU A 76 2.16 9.93 8.80
N LEU A 77 1.07 9.18 8.56
CA LEU A 77 0.00 9.00 9.54
C LEU A 77 0.54 8.42 10.86
N TYR A 78 1.46 7.45 10.79
CA TYR A 78 2.12 6.91 11.98
C TYR A 78 3.05 7.91 12.67
N ALA A 79 3.76 8.74 11.91
CA ALA A 79 4.56 9.82 12.48
C ALA A 79 3.67 10.80 13.26
N PHE A 80 2.57 11.25 12.67
CA PHE A 80 1.59 12.11 13.36
C PHE A 80 1.00 11.43 14.60
N TYR A 81 0.59 10.17 14.50
CA TYR A 81 0.09 9.43 15.66
C TYR A 81 1.13 9.37 16.79
N CYS A 82 2.36 8.94 16.50
CA CYS A 82 3.40 8.84 17.51
C CYS A 82 3.70 10.20 18.12
N PHE A 83 3.74 11.23 17.28
CA PHE A 83 4.00 12.60 17.70
C PHE A 83 2.94 13.12 18.68
N HIS A 84 1.67 12.73 18.49
CA HIS A 84 0.59 13.14 19.38
C HIS A 84 0.49 12.31 20.66
N GLN A 85 1.00 11.07 20.68
CA GLN A 85 0.81 10.14 21.79
C GLN A 85 2.03 9.97 22.69
N PHE A 86 3.24 10.26 22.22
CA PHE A 86 4.48 9.91 22.91
C PHE A 86 5.42 11.11 23.08
N ASP A 87 6.24 11.07 24.13
CA ASP A 87 7.36 12.00 24.31
C ASP A 87 8.50 11.72 23.30
N TYR A 88 9.52 12.57 23.25
CA TYR A 88 10.61 12.45 22.27
C TYR A 88 11.33 11.09 22.27
N GLU A 89 11.66 10.55 23.45
CA GLU A 89 12.42 9.30 23.57
C GLU A 89 11.57 8.10 23.11
N GLN A 90 10.30 8.07 23.50
CA GLN A 90 9.35 7.03 23.09
C GLN A 90 8.93 7.17 21.63
N TYR A 91 8.70 8.40 21.16
CA TYR A 91 8.31 8.73 19.79
C TYR A 91 9.25 8.07 18.78
N LYS A 92 10.57 8.21 18.97
CA LYS A 92 11.57 7.67 18.05
C LYS A 92 11.49 6.16 17.96
N LEU A 93 11.36 5.49 19.11
CA LEU A 93 11.25 4.03 19.20
C LEU A 93 9.98 3.50 18.50
N TYR A 94 8.82 4.11 18.80
CA TYR A 94 7.55 3.70 18.22
C TYR A 94 7.47 4.00 16.73
N LEU A 95 7.96 5.17 16.29
CA LEU A 95 7.98 5.52 14.87
C LEU A 95 8.83 4.54 14.05
N GLU A 96 10.03 4.18 14.53
CA GLU A 96 10.86 3.18 13.85
C GLU A 96 10.17 1.81 13.80
N THR A 97 9.46 1.43 14.85
CA THR A 97 8.66 0.19 14.86
C THR A 97 7.58 0.21 13.78
N TYR A 98 6.80 1.29 13.67
CA TYR A 98 5.76 1.41 12.64
C TYR A 98 6.33 1.52 11.22
N LYS A 99 7.45 2.21 11.03
CA LYS A 99 8.12 2.34 9.72
C LYS A 99 8.64 1.00 9.19
N ASN A 100 9.16 0.15 10.07
CA ASN A 100 9.72 -1.17 9.71
C ASN A 100 8.67 -2.28 9.58
N MET A 101 7.41 -1.96 9.86
CA MET A 101 6.30 -2.88 9.66
C MET A 101 6.13 -3.27 8.19
N ARG A 102 5.68 -4.50 7.90
CA ARG A 102 5.35 -4.92 6.53
C ARG A 102 4.31 -3.98 5.93
N PHE A 103 4.47 -3.62 4.65
CA PHE A 103 3.59 -2.64 3.98
C PHE A 103 2.11 -3.00 4.07
N LYS A 104 1.74 -4.26 3.87
CA LYS A 104 0.37 -4.74 4.09
C LYS A 104 -0.12 -4.43 5.50
N ASN A 105 0.66 -4.76 6.52
CA ASN A 105 0.29 -4.54 7.91
C ASN A 105 0.12 -3.04 8.24
N LYS A 106 0.89 -2.15 7.59
CA LYS A 106 0.70 -0.70 7.69
C LYS A 106 -0.71 -0.27 7.24
N LEU A 107 -1.21 -0.84 6.15
CA LEU A 107 -2.57 -0.55 5.71
C LEU A 107 -3.59 -1.08 6.72
N PHE A 108 -3.40 -2.30 7.22
CA PHE A 108 -4.42 -2.98 8.03
C PHE A 108 -4.51 -2.51 9.49
N ILE A 109 -3.42 -2.00 10.06
CA ILE A 109 -3.38 -1.47 11.44
C ILE A 109 -3.95 -0.06 11.51
N LEU A 110 -4.07 0.65 10.38
CA LEU A 110 -4.42 2.06 10.36
C LEU A 110 -5.70 2.40 11.16
N PRO A 111 -6.84 1.68 11.06
CA PRO A 111 -8.00 2.01 11.89
C PRO A 111 -7.82 1.93 13.39
N TYR A 112 -6.99 1.00 13.86
CA TYR A 112 -6.68 0.91 15.28
C TYR A 112 -5.98 2.19 15.73
N ILE A 113 -5.09 2.72 14.90
CA ILE A 113 -4.35 3.96 15.16
C ILE A 113 -5.25 5.19 15.05
N LEU A 114 -6.09 5.26 14.01
CA LEU A 114 -7.03 6.36 13.80
C LEU A 114 -8.09 6.47 14.91
N SER A 115 -8.47 5.35 15.51
CA SER A 115 -9.62 5.29 16.43
C SER A 115 -9.26 4.93 17.88
N ASN A 116 -7.97 4.84 18.21
CA ASN A 116 -7.49 4.30 19.49
C ASN A 116 -8.12 2.92 19.82
N GLY A 117 -8.14 2.04 18.83
CA GLY A 117 -8.59 0.65 18.93
C GLY A 117 -10.10 0.44 19.02
N LYS A 118 -10.91 1.50 18.85
CA LYS A 118 -12.37 1.41 18.89
C LYS A 118 -12.97 0.79 17.61
N TRP A 119 -12.27 0.87 16.48
CA TRP A 119 -12.78 0.49 15.17
C TRP A 119 -11.80 -0.43 14.44
N VAL A 120 -12.34 -1.21 13.50
CA VAL A 120 -11.57 -2.14 12.65
C VAL A 120 -11.82 -1.81 11.17
N ILE A 121 -10.98 -2.33 10.28
CA ILE A 121 -11.18 -2.21 8.84
C ILE A 121 -12.48 -2.89 8.42
N ASN A 122 -13.24 -2.23 7.55
CA ASN A 122 -14.29 -2.86 6.78
C ASN A 122 -13.68 -3.67 5.63
N GLU A 123 -13.55 -4.98 5.78
CA GLU A 123 -12.98 -5.87 4.74
C GLU A 123 -13.81 -5.91 3.46
N ASN A 124 -15.09 -5.49 3.51
CA ASN A 124 -15.95 -5.39 2.34
C ASN A 124 -15.79 -4.08 1.57
N CYS A 125 -15.03 -3.13 2.12
CA CYS A 125 -14.77 -1.85 1.50
C CYS A 125 -13.94 -2.04 0.22
N LYS A 126 -14.53 -1.76 -0.96
CA LYS A 126 -13.85 -1.88 -2.27
C LYS A 126 -12.52 -1.13 -2.26
N PHE A 127 -12.52 0.06 -1.67
CA PHE A 127 -11.36 0.90 -1.46
C PHE A 127 -10.17 0.17 -0.80
N VAL A 128 -10.40 -0.56 0.30
CA VAL A 128 -9.33 -1.28 1.01
C VAL A 128 -8.80 -2.45 0.17
N LYS A 129 -9.71 -3.17 -0.49
CA LYS A 129 -9.34 -4.26 -1.40
C LYS A 129 -8.44 -3.76 -2.52
N THR A 130 -8.79 -2.62 -3.14
CA THR A 130 -7.98 -2.01 -4.19
C THR A 130 -6.60 -1.58 -3.70
N LEU A 131 -6.47 -1.04 -2.49
CA LEU A 131 -5.16 -0.70 -1.91
C LEU A 131 -4.34 -1.94 -1.53
N ASP A 132 -4.95 -3.01 -1.02
CA ASP A 132 -4.27 -4.30 -0.80
C ASP A 132 -3.80 -4.91 -2.12
N ASP A 133 -4.61 -4.83 -3.18
CA ASP A 133 -4.24 -5.30 -4.51
C ASP A 133 -3.14 -4.46 -5.15
N LEU A 134 -3.11 -3.15 -4.93
CA LEU A 134 -1.95 -2.31 -5.28
C LEU A 134 -0.67 -2.83 -4.61
N ILE A 135 -0.71 -3.19 -3.32
CA ILE A 135 0.46 -3.72 -2.60
C ILE A 135 0.90 -5.06 -3.21
N LYS A 136 -0.04 -5.96 -3.54
CA LYS A 136 0.26 -7.24 -4.21
C LYS A 136 0.88 -7.01 -5.58
N LYS A 137 0.29 -6.14 -6.41
CA LYS A 137 0.81 -5.80 -7.75
C LYS A 137 2.21 -5.22 -7.67
N ARG A 138 2.44 -4.26 -6.76
CA ARG A 138 3.79 -3.72 -6.53
C ARG A 138 4.77 -4.81 -6.12
N ASN A 139 4.39 -5.72 -5.23
CA ASN A 139 5.31 -6.76 -4.79
C ASN A 139 5.65 -7.72 -5.93
N GLY A 140 4.68 -8.10 -6.75
CA GLY A 140 4.94 -8.90 -7.94
C GLY A 140 5.81 -8.16 -8.96
N LEU A 141 5.65 -6.83 -9.14
CA LEU A 141 6.47 -6.06 -10.08
C LEU A 141 7.91 -5.84 -9.61
N LEU A 142 8.08 -5.40 -8.36
CA LEU A 142 9.38 -4.94 -7.85
C LEU A 142 10.19 -6.05 -7.18
N HIS A 143 9.53 -7.13 -6.76
CA HIS A 143 10.14 -8.29 -6.11
C HIS A 143 9.80 -9.57 -6.86
N ASN A 144 9.63 -9.49 -8.19
CA ASN A 144 9.48 -10.68 -9.01
C ASN A 144 10.74 -11.54 -8.87
N SER A 145 10.56 -12.86 -8.84
CA SER A 145 11.66 -13.82 -8.78
C SER A 145 11.38 -14.99 -9.70
N GLU A 146 12.42 -15.57 -10.27
CA GLU A 146 12.33 -16.75 -11.12
C GLU A 146 11.72 -17.92 -10.33
N LYS A 147 10.79 -18.63 -10.97
CA LYS A 147 10.18 -19.85 -10.41
C LYS A 147 10.61 -21.05 -11.25
N LEU A 148 10.95 -22.14 -10.57
CA LEU A 148 11.07 -23.45 -11.21
C LEU A 148 9.68 -24.02 -11.44
N HIS A 149 9.35 -24.32 -12.69
CA HIS A 149 8.12 -25.02 -13.04
C HIS A 149 8.43 -26.48 -13.31
N VAL A 150 7.62 -27.37 -12.71
CA VAL A 150 7.64 -28.80 -13.03
C VAL A 150 6.67 -29.02 -14.18
N PHE A 151 7.07 -29.85 -15.13
CA PHE A 151 6.19 -30.34 -16.17
C PHE A 151 6.40 -31.84 -16.33
N ASP A 152 5.32 -32.55 -16.63
CA ASP A 152 5.37 -33.97 -16.94
C ASP A 152 5.72 -34.12 -18.42
N PHE A 153 6.90 -34.66 -18.70
CA PHE A 153 7.26 -35.00 -20.07
C PHE A 153 6.37 -36.14 -20.56
N PRO A 154 5.80 -36.08 -21.78
CA PRO A 154 4.94 -37.15 -22.28
C PRO A 154 5.66 -38.49 -22.29
N ASP A 155 4.92 -39.58 -22.04
CA ASP A 155 5.48 -40.91 -22.23
C ASP A 155 5.76 -41.15 -23.72
N ILE A 156 7.02 -41.31 -24.06
CA ILE A 156 7.49 -41.57 -25.43
C ILE A 156 7.67 -43.07 -25.71
N HIS A 157 7.26 -43.92 -24.77
CA HIS A 157 7.40 -45.37 -24.80
C HIS A 157 8.82 -45.83 -25.16
N ALA A 158 9.82 -45.10 -24.66
CA ALA A 158 11.21 -45.43 -24.88
C ALA A 158 11.59 -46.70 -24.12
N SER A 159 12.40 -47.53 -24.76
CA SER A 159 12.95 -48.76 -24.16
C SER A 159 14.47 -48.75 -24.28
N ILE A 160 15.13 -49.38 -23.32
CA ILE A 160 16.58 -49.57 -23.33
C ILE A 160 16.84 -51.03 -23.70
N ILE A 161 17.54 -51.25 -24.80
CA ILE A 161 17.95 -52.59 -25.27
C ILE A 161 19.45 -52.50 -25.57
N ASP A 162 20.25 -53.39 -24.99
CA ASP A 162 21.72 -53.44 -25.17
C ASP A 162 22.41 -52.07 -24.95
N ASP A 163 22.06 -51.38 -23.87
CA ASP A 163 22.56 -50.03 -23.51
C ASP A 163 22.27 -48.93 -24.55
N LYS A 164 21.33 -49.18 -25.48
CA LYS A 164 20.88 -48.21 -26.48
C LYS A 164 19.43 -47.82 -26.23
N LEU A 165 19.15 -46.52 -26.37
CA LEU A 165 17.82 -45.96 -26.28
C LEU A 165 17.06 -46.18 -27.60
N TYR A 166 15.93 -46.86 -27.53
CA TYR A 166 15.01 -47.05 -28.66
C TYR A 166 13.71 -46.29 -28.40
N VAL A 167 13.35 -45.43 -29.35
CA VAL A 167 12.09 -44.67 -29.34
C VAL A 167 11.27 -45.11 -30.56
N PRO A 168 10.00 -45.52 -30.42
CA PRO A 168 9.17 -45.87 -31.56
C PRO A 168 9.03 -44.69 -32.53
N ILE A 169 8.98 -44.96 -33.83
CA ILE A 169 9.02 -43.91 -34.87
C ILE A 169 7.83 -42.94 -34.77
N GLU A 170 6.71 -43.43 -34.23
CA GLU A 170 5.47 -42.69 -33.94
C GLU A 170 5.70 -41.56 -32.92
N TYR A 171 6.69 -41.72 -32.03
CA TYR A 171 7.12 -40.77 -31.01
C TYR A 171 8.47 -40.13 -31.33
N SER A 172 8.93 -40.23 -32.59
CA SER A 172 10.16 -39.56 -33.04
C SER A 172 10.06 -38.03 -32.97
N GLN A 173 8.84 -37.50 -32.95
CA GLN A 173 8.51 -36.11 -32.61
C GLN A 173 7.39 -36.10 -31.57
N VAL A 174 7.55 -35.30 -30.54
CA VAL A 174 6.63 -35.23 -29.40
C VAL A 174 6.24 -33.78 -29.21
N GLU A 175 4.97 -33.49 -29.44
CA GLU A 175 4.39 -32.19 -29.10
C GLU A 175 3.86 -32.24 -27.66
N PHE A 176 4.24 -31.24 -26.87
CA PHE A 176 3.69 -31.03 -25.54
C PHE A 176 3.50 -29.53 -25.28
N SER A 177 2.59 -29.23 -24.37
CA SER A 177 2.25 -27.86 -24.01
C SER A 177 2.80 -27.54 -22.64
N LEU A 178 3.54 -26.44 -22.52
CA LEU A 178 3.93 -25.87 -21.24
C LEU A 178 2.98 -24.73 -20.91
N SER A 179 2.41 -24.74 -19.70
CA SER A 179 1.69 -23.57 -19.21
C SER A 179 2.70 -22.49 -18.83
N VAL A 180 2.68 -21.37 -19.54
CA VAL A 180 3.47 -20.18 -19.18
C VAL A 180 2.55 -19.22 -18.43
N GLU A 181 2.94 -18.81 -17.21
CA GLU A 181 2.26 -17.73 -16.49
C GLU A 181 2.64 -16.38 -17.14
N ASP A 182 1.65 -15.53 -17.39
CA ASP A 182 1.90 -14.17 -17.88
C ASP A 182 2.73 -13.37 -16.86
N ASN A 183 3.67 -12.57 -17.36
CA ASN A 183 4.42 -11.67 -16.50
C ASN A 183 3.48 -10.62 -15.93
N ILE A 184 3.56 -10.37 -14.62
CA ILE A 184 2.68 -9.40 -13.95
C ILE A 184 2.73 -8.00 -14.58
N ILE A 185 3.85 -7.61 -15.20
CA ILE A 185 3.96 -6.34 -15.92
C ILE A 185 2.97 -6.22 -17.08
N ASP A 186 2.69 -7.34 -17.75
CA ASP A 186 1.78 -7.42 -18.91
C ASP A 186 0.31 -7.57 -18.47
N THR A 187 0.07 -8.00 -17.23
CA THR A 187 -1.29 -8.15 -16.67
C THR A 187 -1.93 -6.85 -16.19
N ILE A 188 -1.17 -5.74 -16.12
CA ILE A 188 -1.67 -4.47 -15.60
C ILE A 188 -2.38 -3.71 -16.72
N THR A 189 -3.65 -3.41 -16.49
CA THR A 189 -4.48 -2.71 -17.47
C THR A 189 -4.70 -1.24 -17.11
N LYS A 190 -5.19 -0.46 -18.09
CA LYS A 190 -5.71 0.89 -17.87
C LYS A 190 -6.76 0.91 -16.75
N GLU A 191 -7.70 -0.02 -16.77
CA GLU A 191 -8.74 -0.14 -15.74
C GLU A 191 -8.16 -0.36 -14.35
N ASN A 192 -7.13 -1.21 -14.21
CA ASN A 192 -6.42 -1.36 -12.94
C ASN A 192 -5.85 -0.04 -12.45
N CYS A 193 -5.21 0.74 -13.33
CA CYS A 193 -4.64 2.04 -12.98
C CYS A 193 -5.72 3.04 -12.56
N MET A 194 -6.86 3.04 -13.24
CA MET A 194 -8.01 3.88 -12.89
C MET A 194 -8.58 3.56 -11.51
N ASP A 195 -8.83 2.28 -11.22
CA ASP A 195 -9.31 1.84 -9.91
C ASP A 195 -8.33 2.19 -8.78
N ILE A 196 -7.03 1.92 -9.00
CA ILE A 196 -5.97 2.28 -8.06
C ILE A 196 -5.92 3.79 -7.85
N GLY A 197 -5.98 4.59 -8.92
CA GLY A 197 -6.00 6.05 -8.84
C GLY A 197 -7.15 6.56 -8.00
N ASN A 198 -8.36 6.08 -8.25
CA ASN A 198 -9.55 6.43 -7.49
C ASN A 198 -9.38 6.09 -5.99
N ALA A 199 -8.87 4.90 -5.67
CA ALA A 199 -8.59 4.51 -4.29
C ALA A 199 -7.50 5.39 -3.65
N MET A 200 -6.43 5.72 -4.36
CA MET A 200 -5.37 6.59 -3.86
C MET A 200 -5.87 8.00 -3.53
N PHE A 201 -6.66 8.61 -4.42
CA PHE A 201 -7.21 9.94 -4.18
C PHE A 201 -8.31 9.96 -3.11
N ALA A 202 -9.13 8.92 -3.03
CA ALA A 202 -10.05 8.76 -1.91
C ALA A 202 -9.29 8.63 -0.58
N PHE A 203 -8.14 7.94 -0.54
CA PHE A 203 -7.32 7.82 0.67
C PHE A 203 -6.81 9.19 1.10
N TYR A 204 -6.30 9.95 0.12
CA TYR A 204 -5.82 11.30 0.35
C TYR A 204 -6.89 12.21 0.95
N GLN A 205 -8.08 12.23 0.34
CA GLN A 205 -9.16 13.15 0.69
C GLN A 205 -9.91 12.75 1.96
N GLN A 206 -10.15 11.45 2.17
CA GLN A 206 -11.01 10.97 3.26
C GLN A 206 -10.22 10.59 4.52
N ILE A 207 -8.94 10.23 4.38
CA ILE A 207 -8.12 9.73 5.49
C ILE A 207 -6.96 10.68 5.77
N LEU A 208 -6.07 10.89 4.78
CA LEU A 208 -4.82 11.60 5.04
C LEU A 208 -5.05 13.07 5.41
N ILE A 209 -5.77 13.80 4.57
CA ILE A 209 -6.02 15.23 4.80
C ILE A 209 -6.81 15.47 6.10
N PRO A 210 -7.93 14.77 6.39
CA PRO A 210 -8.67 15.01 7.63
C PRO A 210 -7.88 14.65 8.88
N PHE A 211 -7.10 13.57 8.86
CA PHE A 211 -6.26 13.20 10.00
C PHE A 211 -5.19 14.24 10.27
N ILE A 212 -4.55 14.78 9.23
CA ILE A 212 -3.53 15.80 9.40
C ILE A 212 -4.16 17.12 9.84
N ASN A 213 -5.33 17.51 9.31
CA ASN A 213 -5.89 18.85 9.47
C ASN A 213 -6.72 19.06 10.74
N ASP A 214 -7.66 18.17 11.09
CA ASP A 214 -8.65 18.48 12.14
C ASP A 214 -9.07 17.29 13.01
N GLY A 215 -8.53 16.10 12.78
CA GLY A 215 -8.88 14.89 13.54
C GLY A 215 -10.33 14.41 13.33
N THR A 216 -11.15 15.13 12.57
CA THR A 216 -12.50 14.72 12.16
C THR A 216 -12.44 13.83 10.93
N LEU A 217 -12.31 12.53 11.16
CA LEU A 217 -12.30 11.53 10.10
C LEU A 217 -13.73 11.25 9.60
N ASN A 218 -14.00 11.47 8.31
CA ASN A 218 -15.23 11.01 7.66
C ASN A 218 -14.95 9.69 6.92
N ILE A 219 -15.04 8.58 7.65
CA ILE A 219 -14.51 7.27 7.22
C ILE A 219 -15.45 6.10 7.53
N CYS A 220 -16.76 6.34 7.71
CA CYS A 220 -17.73 5.33 8.12
C CYS A 220 -17.81 4.11 7.16
N GLU A 221 -17.47 4.27 5.87
CA GLU A 221 -17.41 3.16 4.92
C GLU A 221 -16.11 2.34 5.05
N PHE A 222 -15.03 2.97 5.52
CA PHE A 222 -13.69 2.42 5.65
C PHE A 222 -13.49 1.64 6.96
N ILE A 223 -14.14 2.08 8.04
CA ILE A 223 -14.03 1.46 9.36
C ILE A 223 -15.39 1.13 9.97
N ILE A 224 -15.44 0.04 10.73
CA ILE A 224 -16.64 -0.40 11.46
C ILE A 224 -16.34 -0.52 12.95
N ALA A 225 -17.36 -0.26 13.77
CA ALA A 225 -17.27 -0.43 15.21
C ALA A 225 -16.96 -1.89 15.56
N LYS A 226 -16.08 -2.10 16.54
CA LYS A 226 -15.82 -3.43 17.06
C LYS A 226 -17.10 -3.95 17.73
N LYS A 227 -17.67 -5.04 17.22
CA LYS A 227 -18.74 -5.75 17.93
C LYS A 227 -18.18 -6.19 19.27
N GLY A 228 -18.66 -5.60 20.37
CA GLY A 228 -18.21 -5.97 21.70
C GLY A 228 -18.57 -7.43 21.97
N ASN A 229 -17.59 -8.23 22.36
CA ASN A 229 -17.90 -9.34 23.26
C ASN A 229 -18.27 -8.69 24.61
N SER A 230 -19.55 -8.39 24.81
CA SER A 230 -20.11 -8.21 26.13
C SER A 230 -20.05 -9.57 26.84
N LYS A 231 -18.88 -9.96 27.32
CA LYS A 231 -18.82 -10.82 28.50
C LYS A 231 -19.07 -9.88 29.66
N GLU A 232 -20.33 -9.84 30.10
CA GLU A 232 -20.67 -9.42 31.45
C GLU A 232 -19.68 -10.12 32.39
N PHE A 233 -18.83 -9.33 33.04
CA PHE A 233 -18.07 -9.84 34.17
C PHE A 233 -19.09 -10.07 35.29
N PRO A 234 -19.17 -11.29 35.86
CA PRO A 234 -20.02 -11.50 37.01
C PRO A 234 -19.50 -10.65 38.15
N SER A 235 -20.36 -9.78 38.66
CA SER A 235 -20.17 -9.05 39.91
C SER A 235 -19.87 -10.06 41.03
N LYS A 236 -18.71 -9.87 41.67
CA LYS A 236 -18.44 -10.37 43.02
C LYS A 236 -18.14 -9.17 43.90
#